data_AF-A0A2W4NIQ2-F1
#
_entry.id   AF-A0A2W4NIQ2-F1
#
_cell.length_a   1.000
_cell.length_b   1.000
_cell.length_c   1.000
_cell.angle_alpha   90.00
_cell.angle_beta   90.00
_cell.angle_gamma   90.00
#
_symmetry.space_group_name_H-M   'P 1'
#
loop_
_entity.id
_entity.type
_entity.pdbx_description
1 polymer ?
#
loop_
_entity_poly.entity_id
_entity_poly.type
_entity_poly.pdbx_seq_one_letter_code
_entity_poly.pdbx_strand_id
1 'polypeptide(L)'
;MRQIAIRLLGPFEVTVDGAPATGFAYAKVRALLAYLAVERQSAHSRAELAALLWPEQPESSARASLSQALTTLRGALGDRGAEEPLLLADSQHVRLNPRAPLEVDVTRFLAELADAEAHAHRSWRTCEPCAARLRRALELYRGGFLADIAIPDSAVFDEWASLQREHLQQRAMSALERLAERAEWRGAYGEALS
;
A
#
# COMPACT_ATOMS: atom_id res chain seq x y z
N MET A 1 -15.99 -12.06 10.12
CA MET A 1 -15.73 -10.78 9.43
C MET A 1 -14.78 -11.08 8.28
N ARG A 2 -15.05 -10.56 7.08
CA ARG A 2 -14.22 -10.80 5.90
C ARG A 2 -12.85 -10.14 6.07
N GLN A 3 -11.75 -10.87 5.98
CA GLN A 3 -10.40 -10.32 6.10
C GLN A 3 -9.82 -10.06 4.72
N ILE A 4 -9.41 -8.82 4.46
CA ILE A 4 -8.85 -8.43 3.17
C ILE A 4 -7.43 -7.96 3.40
N ALA A 5 -6.49 -8.47 2.61
CA ALA A 5 -5.13 -7.94 2.57
C ALA A 5 -4.77 -7.52 1.15
N ILE A 6 -4.23 -6.32 1.01
CA ILE A 6 -3.70 -5.76 -0.23
C ILE A 6 -2.19 -5.66 -0.08
N ARG A 7 -1.46 -6.22 -1.04
CA ARG A 7 -0.01 -6.14 -1.12
C ARG A 7 0.40 -5.27 -2.31
N LEU A 8 1.15 -4.23 -2.03
CA LEU A 8 1.58 -3.21 -2.99
C LEU A 8 3.11 -3.05 -3.01
N LEU A 9 3.84 -3.57 -2.02
CA LEU A 9 5.30 -3.55 -1.96
C LEU A 9 5.87 -4.78 -2.70
N GLY A 10 6.00 -4.64 -4.02
CA GLY A 10 6.27 -5.72 -4.96
C GLY A 10 5.14 -5.87 -5.97
N PRO A 11 4.92 -7.08 -6.52
CA PRO A 11 3.76 -7.37 -7.36
C PRO A 11 2.44 -7.14 -6.61
N PHE A 12 1.46 -6.61 -7.32
CA PHE A 12 0.13 -6.36 -6.78
C PHE A 12 -0.60 -7.67 -6.47
N GLU A 13 -1.02 -7.83 -5.23
CA GLU A 13 -1.80 -8.99 -4.80
C GLU A 13 -2.94 -8.56 -3.87
N VAL A 14 -4.07 -9.24 -4.00
CA VAL A 14 -5.20 -9.08 -3.08
C VAL A 14 -5.63 -10.45 -2.61
N THR A 15 -5.84 -10.58 -1.31
CA THR A 15 -6.42 -11.79 -0.71
C THR A 15 -7.69 -11.43 0.04
N VAL A 16 -8.68 -12.32 -0.04
CA VAL A 16 -9.95 -12.24 0.68
C VAL A 16 -10.09 -13.55 1.45
N ASP A 17 -10.18 -13.46 2.77
CA ASP A 17 -10.19 -14.59 3.70
C ASP A 17 -9.02 -15.58 3.47
N GLY A 18 -7.85 -15.02 3.15
CA GLY A 18 -6.62 -15.77 2.88
C GLY A 18 -6.52 -16.38 1.47
N ALA A 19 -7.59 -16.34 0.67
CA ALA A 19 -7.58 -16.82 -0.71
C ALA A 19 -7.25 -15.69 -1.69
N PRO A 20 -6.46 -15.93 -2.76
CA PRO A 20 -6.23 -14.93 -3.81
C PRO A 20 -7.54 -14.45 -4.45
N ALA A 21 -7.76 -13.15 -4.46
CA ALA A 21 -8.94 -12.56 -5.06
C ALA A 21 -8.73 -12.39 -6.58
N THR A 22 -9.70 -12.86 -7.36
CA THR A 22 -9.69 -12.77 -8.83
C THR A 22 -10.54 -11.60 -9.33
N GLY A 23 -10.41 -11.21 -10.59
CA GLY A 23 -11.20 -10.12 -11.19
C GLY A 23 -10.46 -8.78 -11.34
N PHE A 24 -9.17 -8.75 -10.99
CA PHE A 24 -8.27 -7.60 -11.15
C PHE A 24 -7.55 -7.57 -12.50
N ALA A 25 -8.20 -8.06 -13.58
CA ALA A 25 -7.54 -8.28 -14.87
C ALA A 25 -6.96 -6.99 -15.49
N TYR A 26 -7.61 -5.84 -15.25
CA TYR A 26 -7.23 -4.56 -15.84
C TYR A 26 -6.28 -3.76 -14.93
N ALA A 27 -5.18 -3.24 -15.49
CA ALA A 27 -4.20 -2.43 -14.77
C ALA A 27 -4.83 -1.22 -14.07
N LYS A 28 -5.75 -0.50 -14.73
CA LYS A 28 -6.45 0.66 -14.16
C LYS A 28 -7.36 0.30 -12.97
N VAL A 29 -7.89 -0.92 -12.92
CA VAL A 29 -8.68 -1.41 -11.77
C VAL A 29 -7.75 -1.66 -10.58
N ARG A 30 -6.59 -2.30 -10.81
CA ARG A 30 -5.56 -2.51 -9.78
C ARG A 30 -5.01 -1.18 -9.24
N ALA A 31 -4.69 -0.26 -10.13
CA ALA A 31 -4.21 1.07 -9.80
C ALA A 31 -5.23 1.90 -8.99
N LEU A 32 -6.52 1.84 -9.35
CA LEU A 32 -7.57 2.48 -8.56
C LEU A 32 -7.60 1.94 -7.13
N LEU A 33 -7.55 0.62 -6.96
CA LEU A 33 -7.55 0.03 -5.63
C LEU A 33 -6.27 0.40 -4.85
N ALA A 34 -5.11 0.36 -5.50
CA ALA A 34 -3.84 0.75 -4.90
C ALA A 34 -3.86 2.21 -4.42
N TYR A 35 -4.33 3.13 -5.26
CA TYR A 35 -4.47 4.55 -4.91
C TYR A 35 -5.38 4.73 -3.70
N LEU A 36 -6.58 4.15 -3.73
CA LEU A 36 -7.54 4.23 -2.63
C LEU A 36 -7.05 3.55 -1.34
N ALA A 37 -6.19 2.53 -1.45
CA ALA A 37 -5.59 1.83 -0.32
C ALA A 37 -4.50 2.65 0.37
N VAL A 38 -3.67 3.36 -0.41
CA VAL A 38 -2.65 4.28 0.12
C VAL A 38 -3.32 5.54 0.71
N GLU A 39 -4.28 6.11 -0.01
CA GLU A 39 -5.01 7.33 0.39
C GLU A 39 -6.23 7.05 1.28
N ARG A 40 -6.24 5.92 2.01
CA ARG A 40 -7.41 5.38 2.73
C ARG A 40 -8.07 6.34 3.74
N GLN A 41 -7.34 7.35 4.21
CA GLN A 41 -7.86 8.34 5.16
C GLN A 41 -8.82 9.34 4.51
N SER A 42 -8.72 9.53 3.19
CA SER A 42 -9.44 10.55 2.43
C SER A 42 -10.63 9.97 1.66
N ALA A 43 -11.61 10.84 1.39
CA ALA A 43 -12.60 10.59 0.36
C ALA A 43 -12.20 11.36 -0.89
N HIS A 44 -12.26 10.72 -2.05
CA HIS A 44 -11.87 11.31 -3.31
C HIS A 44 -13.08 11.54 -4.18
N SER A 45 -13.12 12.66 -4.89
CA SER A 45 -14.19 12.87 -5.85
C SER A 45 -14.05 11.90 -7.03
N ARG A 46 -15.19 11.56 -7.64
CA ARG A 46 -15.22 10.77 -8.87
C ARG A 46 -14.52 11.47 -10.03
N ALA A 47 -14.55 12.80 -10.04
CA ALA A 47 -13.89 13.60 -11.07
C ALA A 47 -12.36 13.49 -10.94
N GLU A 48 -11.81 13.62 -9.73
CA GLU A 48 -10.37 13.47 -9.47
C GLU A 48 -9.88 12.06 -9.83
N LEU A 49 -10.58 11.02 -9.38
CA LEU A 49 -10.21 9.63 -9.71
C LEU A 49 -10.31 9.33 -11.21
N ALA A 50 -11.29 9.94 -11.89
CA ALA A 50 -11.43 9.82 -13.33
C ALA A 50 -10.26 10.49 -14.06
N ALA A 51 -9.91 11.72 -13.68
CA ALA A 51 -8.78 12.44 -14.25
C ALA A 51 -7.43 11.78 -13.94
N LEU A 52 -7.29 11.17 -12.75
CA LEU A 52 -6.09 10.46 -12.34
C LEU A 52 -5.80 9.24 -13.22
N LEU A 53 -6.81 8.48 -13.61
CA LEU A 53 -6.61 7.18 -14.28
C LEU A 53 -6.98 7.19 -15.78
N TRP A 54 -7.80 8.14 -16.21
CA TRP A 54 -8.22 8.31 -17.61
C TRP A 54 -8.10 9.78 -18.06
N PRO A 55 -6.91 10.42 -17.94
CA PRO A 55 -6.74 11.83 -18.29
C PRO A 55 -7.01 12.13 -19.77
N GLU A 56 -6.72 11.17 -20.65
CA GLU A 56 -6.89 11.31 -22.11
C GLU A 56 -8.36 11.18 -22.57
N GLN A 57 -9.29 10.82 -21.67
CA GLN A 57 -10.69 10.64 -22.03
C GLN A 57 -11.51 11.90 -21.74
N PRO A 58 -12.51 12.23 -22.58
CA PRO A 58 -13.52 13.22 -22.23
C PRO A 58 -14.18 12.86 -20.89
N GLU A 59 -14.51 13.87 -20.09
CA GLU A 59 -14.97 13.69 -18.70
C GLU A 59 -16.13 12.68 -18.55
N SER A 60 -17.11 12.71 -19.46
CA SER A 60 -18.24 11.77 -19.44
C SER A 60 -17.79 10.31 -19.63
N SER A 61 -16.83 10.07 -20.52
CA SER A 61 -16.27 8.75 -20.79
C SER A 61 -15.37 8.30 -19.64
N ALA A 62 -14.56 9.19 -19.07
CA ALA A 62 -13.72 8.91 -17.92
C ALA A 62 -14.56 8.51 -16.69
N ARG A 63 -15.68 9.22 -16.43
CA ARG A 63 -16.63 8.87 -15.37
C ARG A 63 -17.32 7.52 -15.61
N ALA A 64 -17.66 7.19 -16.85
CA ALA A 64 -18.21 5.87 -17.20
C ALA A 64 -17.18 4.76 -16.94
N SER A 65 -15.94 4.95 -17.37
CA SER A 65 -14.80 4.05 -17.11
C SER A 65 -14.56 3.84 -15.61
N LEU A 66 -14.60 4.92 -14.82
CA LEU A 66 -14.53 4.83 -13.35
C LEU A 66 -15.68 4.01 -12.78
N SER A 67 -16.92 4.24 -13.24
CA SER A 67 -18.11 3.50 -12.77
C SER A 67 -17.98 2.00 -13.04
N GLN A 68 -17.46 1.63 -14.21
CA GLN A 68 -17.16 0.25 -14.57
C GLN A 68 -16.06 -0.33 -13.67
N ALA A 69 -14.96 0.41 -13.45
CA ALA A 69 -13.87 -0.02 -12.59
C ALA A 69 -14.33 -0.27 -11.15
N LEU A 70 -15.15 0.62 -10.58
CA LEU A 70 -15.75 0.44 -9.24
C LEU A 70 -16.66 -0.79 -9.18
N THR A 71 -17.42 -1.06 -10.24
CA THR A 71 -18.28 -2.25 -10.33
C THR A 71 -17.47 -3.54 -10.37
N THR A 72 -16.35 -3.53 -11.09
CA THR A 72 -15.37 -4.62 -11.12
C THR A 72 -14.74 -4.82 -9.75
N LEU A 73 -14.28 -3.75 -9.09
CA LEU A 73 -13.72 -3.81 -7.72
C LEU A 73 -14.72 -4.41 -6.73
N ARG A 74 -15.97 -3.95 -6.72
CA ARG A 74 -17.01 -4.51 -5.83
C ARG A 74 -17.22 -6.01 -6.05
N GLY A 75 -17.15 -6.46 -7.30
CA GLY A 75 -17.25 -7.88 -7.64
C GLY A 75 -16.04 -8.67 -7.15
N ALA A 76 -14.83 -8.22 -7.49
CA ALA A 76 -13.57 -8.88 -7.15
C ALA A 76 -13.33 -8.96 -5.64
N LEU A 77 -13.75 -7.93 -4.91
CA LEU A 77 -13.65 -7.89 -3.46
C LEU A 77 -14.75 -8.74 -2.80
N GLY A 78 -15.89 -8.96 -3.45
CA GLY A 78 -17.05 -9.62 -2.83
C GLY A 78 -17.92 -8.67 -2.00
N ASP A 79 -17.88 -7.36 -2.30
CA ASP A 79 -18.66 -6.33 -1.61
C ASP A 79 -20.13 -6.28 -2.02
N ARG A 80 -20.52 -7.04 -3.06
CA ARG A 80 -21.89 -7.04 -3.57
C ARG A 80 -22.85 -7.60 -2.51
N GLY A 81 -23.65 -6.73 -1.90
CA GLY A 81 -24.60 -7.11 -0.85
C GLY A 81 -23.96 -7.37 0.51
N ALA A 82 -22.69 -6.99 0.71
CA ALA A 82 -22.05 -7.08 2.02
C ALA A 82 -22.69 -6.08 3.00
N GLU A 83 -22.97 -6.52 4.24
CA GLU A 83 -23.46 -5.64 5.32
C GLU A 83 -22.45 -4.52 5.64
N GLU A 84 -21.16 -4.85 5.57
CA GLU A 84 -20.05 -3.90 5.73
C GLU A 84 -19.19 -3.90 4.46
N PRO A 85 -19.55 -3.08 3.44
CA PRO A 85 -18.77 -3.02 2.20
C PRO A 85 -17.39 -2.39 2.45
N LEU A 86 -16.36 -2.92 1.78
CA LEU A 86 -15.03 -2.32 1.79
C LEU A 86 -15.00 -1.02 0.99
N LEU A 87 -15.72 -0.94 -0.14
CA LEU A 87 -15.78 0.23 -0.99
C LEU A 87 -17.03 1.06 -0.73
N LEU A 88 -16.87 2.27 -0.18
CA LEU A 88 -17.93 3.25 -0.04
C LEU A 88 -17.87 4.20 -1.23
N ALA A 89 -18.93 4.22 -2.04
CA ALA A 89 -19.01 5.13 -3.18
C ALA A 89 -20.44 5.60 -3.40
N ASP A 90 -20.60 6.91 -3.49
CA ASP A 90 -21.83 7.59 -3.83
C ASP A 90 -21.72 8.27 -5.22
N SER A 91 -22.64 9.20 -5.51
CA SER A 91 -22.69 9.92 -6.80
C SER A 91 -21.52 10.90 -7.00
N GLN A 92 -20.82 11.30 -5.94
CA GLN A 92 -19.76 12.31 -5.97
C GLN A 92 -18.41 11.80 -5.46
N HIS A 93 -18.40 10.90 -4.47
CA HIS A 93 -17.19 10.49 -3.78
C HIS A 93 -17.00 8.98 -3.75
N VAL A 94 -15.74 8.57 -3.60
CA VAL A 94 -15.30 7.19 -3.45
C VAL A 94 -14.24 7.16 -2.35
N ARG A 95 -14.33 6.16 -1.48
CA ARG A 95 -13.31 5.84 -0.48
C ARG A 95 -13.33 4.37 -0.11
N LEU A 96 -12.24 3.87 0.46
CA LEU A 96 -12.31 2.65 1.24
C LEU A 96 -12.95 2.95 2.60
N ASN A 97 -13.74 1.99 3.09
CA ASN A 97 -14.38 2.05 4.37
C ASN A 97 -13.31 2.01 5.47
N PRO A 98 -13.13 3.10 6.24
CA PRO A 98 -12.09 3.16 7.26
C PRO A 98 -12.33 2.18 8.42
N ARG A 99 -13.56 1.72 8.61
CA ARG A 99 -13.94 0.74 9.63
C ARG A 99 -13.80 -0.71 9.17
N ALA A 100 -13.72 -0.95 7.86
CA ALA A 100 -13.59 -2.31 7.35
C ALA A 100 -12.20 -2.89 7.72
N PRO A 101 -12.12 -4.17 8.12
CA PRO A 101 -10.87 -4.85 8.42
C PRO A 101 -10.07 -5.08 7.14
N LEU A 102 -9.16 -4.14 6.86
CA LEU A 102 -8.28 -4.14 5.70
C LEU A 102 -6.83 -4.03 6.16
N GLU A 103 -5.99 -4.99 5.77
CA GLU A 103 -4.53 -4.89 5.87
C GLU A 103 -3.96 -4.36 4.55
N VAL A 104 -3.13 -3.32 4.62
CA VAL A 104 -2.34 -2.83 3.49
C VAL A 104 -0.88 -2.87 3.91
N ASP A 105 -0.05 -3.59 3.16
CA ASP A 105 1.37 -3.78 3.50
C ASP A 105 2.14 -2.46 3.57
N VAL A 106 1.85 -1.48 2.71
CA VAL A 106 2.43 -0.12 2.77
C VAL A 106 2.11 0.57 4.09
N THR A 107 0.84 0.55 4.52
CA THR A 107 0.43 1.15 5.79
C THR A 107 1.12 0.46 6.97
N ARG A 108 1.20 -0.88 6.93
CA ARG A 108 1.86 -1.67 7.98
C ARG A 108 3.38 -1.45 8.02
N PHE A 109 4.01 -1.37 6.86
CA PHE A 109 5.43 -1.05 6.69
C PHE A 109 5.76 0.31 7.33
N LEU A 110 5.03 1.36 6.95
CA LEU A 110 5.24 2.70 7.52
C LEU A 110 4.97 2.75 9.02
N ALA A 111 3.96 2.01 9.51
CA ALA A 111 3.66 1.93 10.94
C ALA A 111 4.78 1.25 11.74
N GLU A 112 5.33 0.13 11.27
CA GLU A 112 6.45 -0.55 11.95
C GLU A 112 7.69 0.35 12.02
N LEU A 113 7.97 1.13 10.96
CA LEU A 113 9.06 2.10 10.97
C LEU A 113 8.80 3.26 11.95
N ALA A 114 7.58 3.82 11.95
CA ALA A 114 7.20 4.90 12.85
C ALA A 114 7.24 4.45 14.32
N ASP A 115 6.78 3.23 14.62
CA ASP A 115 6.83 2.66 15.97
C ASP A 115 8.28 2.39 16.42
N ALA A 116 9.18 2.03 15.49
CA ALA A 116 10.60 1.88 15.80
C ALA A 116 11.25 3.24 16.14
N GLU A 117 10.85 4.30 15.44
CA GLU A 117 11.33 5.68 15.66
C GLU A 117 10.77 6.28 16.94
N ALA A 118 9.50 6.03 17.27
CA ALA A 118 8.84 6.54 18.46
C ALA A 118 9.19 5.77 19.76
N HIS A 119 9.77 4.58 19.64
CA HIS A 119 10.04 3.72 20.79
C HIS A 119 11.24 4.23 21.62
N ALA A 120 11.00 4.51 22.90
CA ALA A 120 12.05 4.97 23.82
C ALA A 120 13.11 3.90 24.10
N HIS A 121 14.39 4.26 23.94
CA HIS A 121 15.51 3.39 24.26
C HIS A 121 16.77 4.19 24.64
N ARG A 122 17.63 3.61 25.47
CA ARG A 122 18.93 4.23 25.83
C ARG A 122 19.91 4.24 24.67
N SER A 123 19.93 3.18 23.87
CA SER A 123 20.75 3.06 22.66
C SER A 123 19.98 2.23 21.64
N TRP A 124 19.82 2.78 20.44
CA TRP A 124 19.11 2.09 19.37
C TRP A 124 19.84 0.78 18.98
N ARG A 125 21.19 0.78 19.03
CA ARG A 125 22.07 -0.36 18.67
C ARG A 125 21.89 -1.58 19.55
N THR A 126 21.39 -1.42 20.77
CA THR A 126 21.11 -2.55 21.69
C THR A 126 19.62 -2.83 21.85
N CYS A 127 18.74 -1.93 21.39
CA CYS A 127 17.29 -2.08 21.48
C CYS A 127 16.73 -3.18 20.57
N GLU A 128 16.45 -4.36 21.12
CA GLU A 128 15.87 -5.48 20.37
C GLU A 128 14.46 -5.20 19.83
N PRO A 129 13.55 -4.53 20.56
CA PRO A 129 12.23 -4.18 20.03
C PRO A 129 12.27 -3.34 18.75
N CYS A 130 13.16 -2.35 18.66
CA CYS A 130 13.33 -1.55 17.44
C CYS A 130 13.89 -2.40 16.29
N ALA A 131 14.90 -3.23 16.54
CA ALA A 131 15.45 -4.10 15.51
C ALA A 131 14.40 -5.09 14.97
N ALA A 132 13.54 -5.63 15.85
CA ALA A 132 12.45 -6.52 15.45
C ALA A 132 11.39 -5.79 14.59
N ARG A 133 11.04 -4.54 14.92
CA ARG A 133 10.14 -3.71 14.10
C ARG A 133 10.71 -3.44 12.71
N LEU A 134 11.99 -3.03 12.63
CA LEU A 134 12.65 -2.79 11.34
C LEU A 134 12.69 -4.06 10.48
N ARG A 135 12.97 -5.24 11.08
CA ARG A 135 12.92 -6.53 10.36
C ARG A 135 11.53 -6.83 9.81
N ARG A 136 10.48 -6.71 10.63
CA ARG A 136 9.09 -6.91 10.18
C ARG A 136 8.70 -5.95 9.07
N ALA A 137 9.14 -4.70 9.13
CA ALA A 137 8.93 -3.75 8.05
C ALA A 137 9.57 -4.25 6.75
N LEU A 138 10.84 -4.68 6.80
CA LEU A 138 11.55 -5.16 5.61
C LEU A 138 11.00 -6.48 5.06
N GLU A 139 10.44 -7.35 5.89
CA GLU A 139 9.71 -8.57 5.43
C GLU A 139 8.50 -8.23 4.55
N LEU A 140 7.86 -7.09 4.76
CA LEU A 140 6.75 -6.60 3.93
C LEU A 140 7.24 -6.04 2.59
N TYR A 141 8.49 -5.59 2.50
CA TYR A 141 9.06 -4.97 1.32
C TYR A 141 9.59 -6.03 0.33
N ARG A 142 8.70 -6.62 -0.47
CA ARG A 142 9.03 -7.74 -1.38
C ARG A 142 9.59 -7.28 -2.74
N GLY A 143 9.52 -5.98 -3.02
CA GLY A 143 9.96 -5.35 -4.25
C GLY A 143 9.53 -3.89 -4.31
N GLY A 144 9.80 -3.24 -5.44
CA GLY A 144 9.35 -1.86 -5.66
C GLY A 144 7.83 -1.73 -5.57
N PHE A 145 7.34 -0.59 -5.07
CA PHE A 145 5.92 -0.30 -5.01
C PHE A 145 5.28 -0.42 -6.41
N LEU A 146 4.22 -1.23 -6.50
CA LEU A 146 3.50 -1.53 -7.74
C LEU A 146 4.42 -2.03 -8.87
N ALA A 147 5.29 -3.00 -8.57
CA ALA A 147 6.34 -3.47 -9.48
C ALA A 147 5.81 -4.00 -10.83
N ASP A 148 4.55 -4.44 -10.89
CA ASP A 148 3.90 -5.07 -12.05
C ASP A 148 2.74 -4.24 -12.63
N ILE A 149 2.57 -2.99 -12.19
CA ILE A 149 1.53 -2.08 -12.71
C ILE A 149 2.18 -0.88 -13.37
N ALA A 150 1.82 -0.68 -14.64
CA ALA A 150 2.10 0.54 -15.39
C ALA A 150 0.82 1.03 -16.06
N ILE A 151 0.62 2.35 -16.09
CA ILE A 151 -0.49 2.98 -16.82
C ILE A 151 0.11 4.03 -17.76
N PRO A 152 0.60 3.61 -18.95
CA PRO A 152 1.29 4.52 -19.87
C PRO A 152 0.40 5.69 -20.32
N ASP A 153 -0.93 5.49 -20.35
CA ASP A 153 -1.90 6.51 -20.74
C ASP A 153 -2.33 7.41 -19.56
N SER A 154 -1.56 7.46 -18.46
CA SER A 154 -1.77 8.43 -17.38
C SER A 154 -0.47 8.88 -16.72
N ALA A 155 0.04 10.02 -17.19
CA ALA A 155 1.18 10.69 -16.56
C ALA A 155 0.91 11.07 -15.09
N VAL A 156 -0.33 11.45 -14.76
CA VAL A 156 -0.70 11.86 -13.39
C VAL A 156 -0.59 10.70 -12.41
N PHE A 157 -1.04 9.50 -12.81
CA PHE A 157 -0.89 8.31 -11.97
C PHE A 157 0.57 7.87 -11.87
N ASP A 158 1.30 7.90 -12.99
CA ASP A 158 2.70 7.50 -13.03
C ASP A 158 3.60 8.42 -12.18
N GLU A 159 3.32 9.72 -12.15
CA GLU A 159 3.99 10.68 -11.27
C GLU A 159 3.72 10.35 -9.79
N TRP A 160 2.44 10.19 -9.42
CA TRP A 160 2.07 9.79 -8.06
C TRP A 160 2.75 8.48 -7.64
N ALA A 161 2.69 7.44 -8.48
CA ALA A 161 3.28 6.14 -8.20
C ALA A 161 4.81 6.21 -8.07
N SER A 162 5.45 7.10 -8.83
CA SER A 162 6.91 7.31 -8.77
C SER A 162 7.33 7.99 -7.47
N LEU A 163 6.59 9.01 -7.02
CA LEU A 163 6.81 9.63 -5.72
C LEU A 163 6.65 8.63 -4.56
N GLN A 164 5.62 7.77 -4.63
CA GLN A 164 5.43 6.71 -3.64
C GLN A 164 6.60 5.69 -3.66
N ARG A 165 7.05 5.26 -4.84
CA ARG A 165 8.20 4.36 -5.00
C ARG A 165 9.45 4.94 -4.36
N GLU A 166 9.79 6.19 -4.67
CA GLU A 166 10.98 6.85 -4.14
C GLU A 166 10.91 6.96 -2.61
N HIS A 167 9.78 7.45 -2.08
CA HIS A 167 9.58 7.58 -0.64
C HIS A 167 9.75 6.24 0.09
N LEU A 168 9.06 5.19 -0.39
CA LEU A 168 9.09 3.87 0.24
C LEU A 168 10.47 3.22 0.13
N GLN A 169 11.16 3.39 -0.99
CA GLN A 169 12.53 2.91 -1.18
C GLN A 169 13.51 3.58 -0.22
N GLN A 170 13.44 4.91 -0.06
CA GLN A 170 14.29 5.64 0.89
C GLN A 170 14.07 5.15 2.33
N ARG A 171 12.81 4.92 2.72
CA ARG A 171 12.47 4.41 4.05
C ARG A 171 12.99 2.98 4.26
N ALA A 172 12.90 2.12 3.24
CA ALA A 172 13.44 0.76 3.30
C ALA A 172 14.97 0.76 3.40
N MET A 173 15.66 1.62 2.64
CA MET A 173 17.13 1.76 2.70
C MET A 173 17.58 2.20 4.09
N SER A 174 16.96 3.22 4.66
CA SER A 174 17.29 3.69 6.00
C SER A 174 17.06 2.62 7.08
N ALA A 175 16.03 1.79 6.94
CA ALA A 175 15.79 0.67 7.85
C ALA A 175 16.88 -0.42 7.73
N LEU A 176 17.33 -0.72 6.50
CA LEU A 176 18.43 -1.65 6.25
C LEU A 176 19.75 -1.15 6.83
N GLU A 177 20.10 0.12 6.59
CA GLU A 177 21.32 0.76 7.12
C GLU A 177 21.36 0.67 8.66
N ARG A 178 20.23 0.97 9.32
CA ARG A 178 20.12 0.80 10.77
C ARG A 178 20.31 -0.67 11.18
N LEU A 179 19.76 -1.66 10.47
CA LEU A 179 20.01 -3.05 10.86
C LEU A 179 21.46 -3.47 10.63
N ALA A 180 22.11 -2.97 9.56
CA ALA A 180 23.51 -3.22 9.27
C ALA A 180 24.44 -2.62 10.34
N GLU A 181 24.27 -1.34 10.70
CA GLU A 181 25.04 -0.69 11.76
C GLU A 181 24.96 -1.45 13.10
N ARG A 182 23.81 -2.04 13.41
CA ARG A 182 23.61 -2.84 14.62
C ARG A 182 24.39 -4.14 14.56
N ALA A 183 24.34 -4.83 13.41
CA ALA A 183 25.03 -6.08 13.20
C ALA A 183 26.55 -5.89 13.30
N GLU A 184 27.08 -4.84 12.68
CA GLU A 184 28.50 -4.45 12.75
C GLU A 184 28.92 -4.15 14.20
N TRP A 185 28.13 -3.35 14.92
CA TRP A 185 28.41 -3.06 16.33
C TRP A 185 28.43 -4.34 17.18
N ARG A 186 27.51 -5.29 16.95
CA ARG A 186 27.52 -6.58 17.67
C ARG A 186 28.71 -7.46 17.30
N GLY A 187 29.13 -7.46 16.03
CA GLY A 187 30.30 -8.20 15.57
C GLY A 187 31.60 -7.69 16.20
N ALA A 188 31.83 -6.37 16.14
CA ALA A 188 33.05 -5.74 16.66
C ALA A 188 33.23 -5.90 18.18
N TYR A 189 32.13 -5.89 18.95
CA TYR A 189 32.19 -6.10 20.41
C TYR A 189 32.18 -7.58 20.80
N GLY A 190 31.65 -8.46 19.96
CA GLY A 190 31.75 -9.90 20.14
C GLY A 190 33.21 -10.39 20.03
N GLU A 191 33.96 -9.84 19.08
CA GLU A 191 35.40 -10.11 18.91
C GLU A 191 36.28 -9.49 20.00
N ALA A 192 35.85 -8.39 20.64
CA ALA A 192 36.61 -7.73 21.70
C ALA A 192 36.51 -8.42 23.08
N LEU A 193 35.60 -9.38 23.25
CA LEU A 193 35.36 -10.11 24.50
C LEU A 193 35.72 -11.61 24.43
N SER A 194 36.22 -12.08 23.28
CA SER A 194 36.74 -13.44 23.04
C SER A 194 38.26 -13.47 23.07
#